data_AF-A0AA40VZ36-F1
#
_entry.id   AF-A0AA40VZ36-F1
#
_cell.length_a   1.000
_cell.length_b   1.000
_cell.length_c   1.000
_cell.angle_alpha   90.00
_cell.angle_beta   90.00
_cell.angle_gamma   90.00
#
_symmetry.space_group_name_H-M   'P 1'
#
loop_
_entity.id
_entity.type
_entity.pdbx_description
1 polymer ?
#
loop_
_entity_poly.entity_id
_entity_poly.type
_entity_poly.pdbx_seq_one_letter_code
_entity_poly.pdbx_strand_id
1 'polypeptide(L)'
;MLFFEELKIDWTAFAALTALSIWLVDGHRRRRERRASRRLLSQMMIAPVGGAQLEIAKLRSLIVPPGGEDTTYLFKVLDSHTGRKEFASRTSLITFELPSQFLDKADLFSELVSNRLALAFSQVNRLRSMSQLLGELPDSAHKDEITQKLKLVLTQIQETERVIGEAYQALLKEGRASARFRQQPGSI
;
A
#
# COMPACT_ATOMS: atom_id res chain seq x y z
N MET A 1 -72.75 16.81 1.02
CA MET A 1 -72.05 17.90 1.74
C MET A 1 -70.89 17.25 2.47
N LEU A 2 -69.68 17.59 2.03
CA LEU A 2 -68.32 17.19 2.44
C LEU A 2 -68.18 16.19 3.62
N PHE A 3 -67.70 14.99 3.27
CA PHE A 3 -67.05 14.05 4.19
C PHE A 3 -65.79 14.71 4.77
N PHE A 4 -65.86 15.13 6.03
CA PHE A 4 -64.67 15.34 6.86
C PHE A 4 -64.53 14.10 7.74
N GLU A 5 -63.87 13.07 7.21
CA GLU A 5 -63.32 12.00 8.05
C GLU A 5 -62.25 12.60 8.95
N GLU A 6 -62.38 12.36 10.26
CA GLU A 6 -61.38 12.69 11.27
C GLU A 6 -60.03 12.06 10.86
N LEU A 7 -59.07 12.89 10.41
CA LEU A 7 -57.68 12.49 10.33
C LEU A 7 -57.15 12.32 11.77
N LYS A 8 -57.31 11.12 12.34
CA LYS A 8 -56.53 10.70 13.52
C LYS A 8 -55.09 10.56 13.08
N ILE A 9 -54.32 11.63 13.26
CA ILE A 9 -52.88 11.60 13.04
C ILE A 9 -52.26 10.77 14.18
N ASP A 10 -51.85 9.55 13.86
CA ASP A 10 -51.11 8.70 14.77
C ASP A 10 -49.72 9.31 15.02
N TRP A 11 -49.59 10.07 16.11
CA TRP A 11 -48.35 10.72 16.53
C TRP A 11 -47.19 9.73 16.71
N THR A 12 -47.47 8.48 17.05
CA THR A 12 -46.51 7.37 17.12
C THR A 12 -45.98 6.99 15.74
N ALA A 13 -46.85 6.93 14.73
CA ALA A 13 -46.44 6.67 13.35
C ALA A 13 -45.59 7.82 12.80
N PHE A 14 -45.94 9.07 13.13
CA PHE A 14 -45.15 10.24 12.77
C PHE A 14 -43.76 10.26 13.44
N ALA A 15 -43.68 9.91 14.73
CA ALA A 15 -42.42 9.76 15.45
C ALA A 15 -41.53 8.64 14.87
N ALA A 16 -42.13 7.51 14.48
CA ALA A 16 -41.40 6.42 13.84
C ALA A 16 -40.84 6.80 12.46
N LEU A 17 -41.63 7.52 11.64
CA LEU A 17 -41.21 8.00 10.33
C LEU A 17 -40.07 9.03 10.42
N THR A 18 -40.15 9.95 11.37
CA THR A 18 -39.10 10.94 11.61
C THR A 18 -37.82 10.30 12.14
N ALA A 19 -37.90 9.36 13.08
CA ALA A 19 -36.76 8.58 13.56
C ALA A 19 -36.08 7.77 12.44
N LEU A 20 -36.87 7.11 11.59
CA LEU A 20 -36.36 6.34 10.45
C LEU A 20 -35.70 7.26 9.40
N SER A 21 -36.27 8.44 9.18
CA SER A 21 -35.69 9.46 8.28
C SER A 21 -34.34 9.97 8.81
N ILE A 22 -34.24 10.26 10.11
CA ILE A 22 -32.98 10.65 10.76
C ILE A 22 -31.94 9.53 10.63
N TRP A 23 -32.33 8.28 10.89
CA TRP A 23 -31.44 7.13 10.78
C TRP A 23 -30.92 6.91 9.35
N LEU A 24 -31.78 7.06 8.34
CA LEU A 24 -31.36 6.98 6.93
C LEU A 24 -30.39 8.10 6.55
N VAL A 25 -30.66 9.34 6.97
CA VAL A 25 -29.79 10.49 6.71
C VAL A 25 -28.45 10.33 7.43
N ASP A 26 -28.45 9.92 8.69
CA ASP A 26 -27.23 9.68 9.46
C ASP A 26 -26.42 8.52 8.87
N GLY A 27 -27.07 7.42 8.47
CA GLY A 27 -26.44 6.31 7.76
C GLY A 27 -25.77 6.75 6.45
N HIS A 28 -26.43 7.62 5.67
CA HIS A 28 -25.85 8.17 4.44
C HIS A 28 -24.68 9.11 4.72
N ARG A 29 -24.79 9.95 5.75
CA ARG A 29 -23.71 10.84 6.19
C ARG A 29 -22.48 10.05 6.63
N ARG A 30 -22.65 9.04 7.49
CA ARG A 30 -21.57 8.14 7.93
C ARG A 30 -20.91 7.43 6.75
N ARG A 31 -21.69 6.97 5.77
CA ARG A 31 -21.13 6.38 4.53
C ARG A 31 -20.29 7.37 3.74
N ARG A 32 -20.71 8.63 3.64
CA ARG A 32 -19.93 9.70 2.97
C ARG A 32 -18.64 10.01 3.74
N GLU A 33 -18.71 10.12 5.06
CA GLU A 33 -17.53 10.38 5.92
C GLU A 33 -16.51 9.24 5.87
N ARG A 34 -16.97 7.98 5.86
CA ARG A 34 -16.11 6.81 5.68
C ARG A 34 -15.41 6.80 4.32
N ARG A 35 -16.10 7.15 3.23
CA ARG A 35 -15.51 7.26 1.89
C ARG A 35 -14.47 8.38 1.80
N ALA A 36 -14.75 9.55 2.39
CA ALA A 36 -13.81 10.66 2.43
C ALA A 36 -12.56 10.30 3.25
N SER A 37 -12.75 9.65 4.40
CA SER A 37 -11.65 9.17 5.26
C SER A 37 -10.78 8.13 4.54
N ARG A 38 -11.39 7.13 3.90
CA ARG A 38 -10.69 6.13 3.07
C ARG A 38 -9.83 6.81 1.99
N ARG A 39 -10.37 7.83 1.32
CA ARG A 39 -9.65 8.58 0.28
C ARG A 39 -8.43 9.29 0.85
N LEU A 40 -8.59 10.04 1.95
CA LEU A 40 -7.50 10.77 2.57
C LEU A 40 -6.41 9.82 3.06
N LEU A 41 -6.79 8.72 3.70
CA LEU A 41 -5.85 7.69 4.13
C LEU A 41 -5.14 7.05 2.93
N SER A 42 -5.86 6.75 1.85
CA SER A 42 -5.24 6.25 0.61
C SER A 42 -4.21 7.24 0.06
N GLN A 43 -4.51 8.55 0.09
CA GLN A 43 -3.59 9.60 -0.35
C GLN A 43 -2.37 9.73 0.55
N MET A 44 -2.54 9.58 1.87
CA MET A 44 -1.43 9.54 2.82
C MET A 44 -0.54 8.31 2.59
N MET A 45 -1.13 7.16 2.24
CA MET A 45 -0.41 5.93 1.95
C MET A 45 0.36 5.94 0.62
N ILE A 46 -0.05 6.75 -0.36
CA ILE A 46 0.66 6.85 -1.65
C ILE A 46 2.12 7.27 -1.47
N ALA A 47 2.41 8.20 -0.56
CA ALA A 47 3.77 8.69 -0.32
C ALA A 47 4.74 7.61 0.20
N PRO A 48 4.46 6.89 1.32
CA PRO A 48 5.36 5.85 1.81
C PRO A 48 5.48 4.67 0.84
N VAL A 49 4.38 4.25 0.19
CA VAL A 49 4.44 3.17 -0.81
C VAL A 49 5.24 3.59 -2.04
N GLY A 50 5.06 4.83 -2.52
CA GLY A 50 5.82 5.38 -3.64
C GLY A 50 7.30 5.58 -3.30
N GLY A 51 7.63 5.98 -2.06
CA GLY A 51 8.99 6.04 -1.56
C GLY A 51 9.68 4.67 -1.59
N ALA A 52 9.01 3.63 -1.08
CA ALA A 52 9.51 2.26 -1.14
C ALA A 52 9.72 1.78 -2.59
N GLN A 53 8.79 2.12 -3.50
CA GLN A 53 8.92 1.79 -4.92
C GLN A 53 10.16 2.46 -5.55
N LEU A 54 10.41 3.72 -5.22
CA LEU A 54 11.58 4.46 -5.73
C LEU A 54 12.89 3.87 -5.21
N GLU A 55 12.98 3.55 -3.93
CA GLU A 55 14.19 2.95 -3.35
C GLU A 55 14.49 1.56 -3.94
N ILE A 56 13.46 0.75 -4.20
CA ILE A 56 13.65 -0.53 -4.91
C ILE A 56 14.09 -0.31 -6.35
N ALA A 57 13.53 0.68 -7.05
CA ALA A 57 13.96 1.00 -8.41
C ALA A 57 15.42 1.46 -8.45
N LYS A 58 15.86 2.28 -7.49
CA LYS A 58 17.27 2.66 -7.32
C LYS A 58 18.15 1.44 -7.08
N LEU A 59 17.76 0.57 -6.15
CA LEU A 59 18.50 -0.67 -5.87
C LEU A 59 18.62 -1.54 -7.12
N ARG A 60 17.52 -1.72 -7.86
CA ARG A 60 17.51 -2.47 -9.12
C ARG A 60 18.42 -1.86 -10.17
N SER A 61 18.37 -0.54 -10.38
CA SER A 61 19.22 0.15 -11.35
C SER A 61 20.71 0.05 -11.03
N LEU A 62 21.05 -0.20 -9.77
CA LEU A 62 22.43 -0.31 -9.30
C LEU A 62 22.95 -1.75 -9.43
N ILE A 63 22.07 -2.75 -9.34
CA ILE A 63 22.40 -4.17 -9.58
C ILE A 63 22.45 -4.48 -11.08
N VAL A 64 21.49 -3.93 -11.83
CA VAL A 64 21.36 -4.11 -13.28
C VAL A 64 21.11 -2.73 -13.91
N PRO A 65 22.19 -2.00 -14.26
CA PRO A 65 22.04 -0.70 -14.90
C PRO A 65 21.39 -0.83 -16.28
N PRO A 66 20.65 0.21 -16.72
CA PRO A 66 20.02 0.23 -18.03
C PRO A 66 21.11 0.19 -19.11
N GLY A 67 21.19 -0.93 -19.83
CA GLY A 67 22.26 -1.23 -20.79
C GLY A 67 22.97 -2.56 -20.53
N GLY A 68 22.85 -3.13 -19.33
CA GLY A 68 23.29 -4.50 -19.01
C GLY A 68 24.80 -4.74 -18.96
N GLU A 69 25.62 -3.75 -19.31
CA GLU A 69 27.08 -3.90 -19.44
C GLU A 69 27.83 -3.78 -18.10
N ASP A 70 27.34 -2.96 -17.16
CA ASP A 70 28.03 -2.73 -15.88
C ASP A 70 27.51 -3.65 -14.77
N THR A 71 28.19 -4.79 -14.58
CA THR A 71 27.93 -5.77 -13.51
C THR A 71 28.90 -5.64 -12.34
N THR A 72 29.72 -4.57 -12.32
CA THR A 72 30.79 -4.35 -11.33
C THR A 72 30.27 -4.41 -9.90
N TYR A 73 29.08 -3.87 -9.65
CA TYR A 73 28.47 -3.90 -8.33
C TYR A 73 28.09 -5.33 -7.90
N LEU A 74 27.58 -6.16 -8.81
CA LEU A 74 27.23 -7.55 -8.51
C LEU A 74 28.48 -8.37 -8.15
N PHE A 75 29.58 -8.17 -8.89
CA PHE A 75 30.86 -8.78 -8.58
C PHE A 75 31.39 -8.35 -7.21
N LYS A 76 31.27 -7.05 -6.87
CA LYS A 76 31.63 -6.57 -5.53
C LYS A 76 30.87 -7.30 -4.41
N VAL A 77 29.59 -7.58 -4.62
CA VAL A 77 28.75 -8.33 -3.65
C VAL A 77 29.17 -9.81 -3.59
N LEU A 78 29.56 -10.42 -4.70
CA LEU A 78 30.04 -11.82 -4.70
C LEU A 78 31.42 -11.96 -4.03
N ASP A 79 32.35 -11.06 -4.36
CA ASP A 79 33.76 -11.22 -4.03
C ASP A 79 34.15 -10.65 -2.66
N SER A 80 33.34 -9.77 -2.06
CA SER A 80 33.71 -9.09 -0.82
C SER A 80 32.58 -9.00 0.21
N HIS A 81 32.92 -9.31 1.47
CA HIS A 81 32.04 -9.17 2.62
C HIS A 81 31.63 -7.71 2.83
N THR A 82 32.52 -6.76 2.53
CA THR A 82 32.19 -5.33 2.55
C THR A 82 31.14 -4.97 1.51
N GLY A 83 31.22 -5.55 0.30
CA GLY A 83 30.19 -5.44 -0.73
C GLY A 83 28.85 -6.03 -0.30
N ARG A 84 28.85 -7.21 0.33
CA ARG A 84 27.64 -7.84 0.88
C ARG A 84 26.99 -7.00 1.98
N LYS A 85 27.79 -6.46 2.91
CA LYS A 85 27.31 -5.55 3.95
C LYS A 85 26.76 -4.24 3.39
N GLU A 86 27.44 -3.66 2.39
CA GLU A 86 26.95 -2.46 1.72
C GLU A 86 25.59 -2.75 1.05
N PHE A 87 25.46 -3.87 0.36
CA PHE A 87 24.22 -4.30 -0.25
C PHE A 87 23.08 -4.49 0.78
N ALA A 88 23.38 -5.14 1.91
CA ALA A 88 22.43 -5.28 3.01
C ALA A 88 22.00 -3.92 3.57
N SER A 89 22.94 -2.99 3.74
CA SER A 89 22.67 -1.63 4.23
C SER A 89 21.78 -0.85 3.26
N ARG A 90 22.03 -0.92 1.95
CA ARG A 90 21.19 -0.27 0.92
C ARG A 90 19.80 -0.88 0.87
N THR A 91 19.69 -2.20 1.02
CA THR A 91 18.37 -2.85 1.12
C THR A 91 17.61 -2.38 2.35
N SER A 92 18.29 -2.12 3.47
CA SER A 92 17.63 -1.68 4.70
C SER A 92 16.95 -0.30 4.58
N LEU A 93 17.42 0.54 3.64
CA LEU A 93 16.80 1.83 3.31
C LEU A 93 15.42 1.69 2.67
N ILE A 94 15.08 0.50 2.15
CA ILE A 94 13.73 0.21 1.70
C ILE A 94 12.87 0.05 2.96
N THR A 95 12.23 1.14 3.35
CA THR A 95 11.30 1.21 4.48
C THR A 95 9.88 1.32 3.97
N PHE A 96 9.02 0.46 4.49
CA PHE A 96 7.58 0.55 4.29
C PHE A 96 6.95 0.74 5.66
N GLU A 97 6.63 1.98 5.99
CA GLU A 97 5.97 2.32 7.23
C GLU A 97 4.49 2.59 6.99
N LEU A 98 3.66 1.96 7.83
CA LEU A 98 2.23 2.20 7.88
C LEU A 98 1.99 3.35 8.87
N PRO A 99 1.43 4.48 8.45
CA PRO A 99 1.03 5.56 9.35
C PRO A 99 0.09 5.01 10.43
N SER A 100 0.19 5.50 11.66
CA SER A 100 -0.67 5.05 12.77
C SER A 100 -2.16 5.21 12.45
N GLN A 101 -2.52 6.26 11.70
CA GLN A 101 -3.88 6.51 11.26
C GLN A 101 -4.44 5.42 10.32
N PHE A 102 -3.56 4.64 9.68
CA PHE A 102 -3.95 3.46 8.90
C PHE A 102 -4.30 2.28 9.81
N LEU A 103 -3.53 2.05 10.88
CA LEU A 103 -3.79 0.96 11.83
C LEU A 103 -5.11 1.18 12.56
N ASP A 104 -5.38 2.41 12.99
CA ASP A 104 -6.60 2.78 13.71
C ASP A 104 -7.87 2.68 12.84
N LYS A 105 -7.71 2.69 11.51
CA LYS A 105 -8.81 2.77 10.53
C LYS A 105 -8.64 1.77 9.39
N ALA A 106 -8.01 0.63 9.66
CA ALA A 106 -7.74 -0.40 8.65
C ALA A 106 -9.05 -1.00 8.09
N ASP A 107 -10.11 -1.00 8.90
CA ASP A 107 -11.47 -1.40 8.52
C ASP A 107 -12.08 -0.51 7.43
N LEU A 108 -11.55 0.70 7.25
CA LEU A 108 -12.00 1.60 6.20
C LEU A 108 -11.55 1.14 4.82
N PHE A 109 -10.52 0.33 4.67
CA PHE A 109 -10.03 -0.10 3.36
C PHE A 109 -10.82 -1.29 2.81
N SER A 110 -10.85 -1.42 1.48
CA SER A 110 -11.33 -2.67 0.88
C SER A 110 -10.35 -3.81 1.20
N GLU A 111 -10.87 -5.03 1.34
CA GLU A 111 -10.06 -6.22 1.57
C GLU A 111 -8.91 -6.35 0.55
N LEU A 112 -9.19 -6.01 -0.72
CA LEU A 112 -8.19 -5.99 -1.77
C LEU A 112 -7.02 -5.04 -1.47
N VAL A 113 -7.28 -3.82 -0.99
CA VAL A 113 -6.23 -2.84 -0.70
C VAL A 113 -5.48 -3.22 0.57
N SER A 114 -6.19 -3.64 1.62
CA SER A 114 -5.59 -4.13 2.86
C SER A 114 -4.65 -5.32 2.60
N ASN A 115 -5.10 -6.30 1.81
CA ASN A 115 -4.30 -7.47 1.47
C ASN A 115 -3.05 -7.08 0.66
N ARG A 116 -3.18 -6.19 -0.32
CA ARG A 116 -2.02 -5.73 -1.10
C ARG A 116 -1.00 -4.96 -0.27
N LEU A 117 -1.46 -4.13 0.67
CA LEU A 117 -0.58 -3.40 1.57
C LEU A 117 0.11 -4.33 2.57
N ALA A 118 -0.61 -5.31 3.13
CA ALA A 118 -0.05 -6.31 4.02
C ALA A 118 1.00 -7.17 3.28
N LEU A 119 0.69 -7.61 2.06
CA LEU A 119 1.63 -8.32 1.21
C LEU A 119 2.87 -7.47 0.93
N ALA A 120 2.72 -6.21 0.51
CA ALA A 120 3.85 -5.30 0.28
C ALA A 120 4.74 -5.16 1.53
N PHE A 121 4.14 -4.93 2.70
CA PHE A 121 4.86 -4.83 3.96
C PHE A 121 5.64 -6.12 4.28
N SER A 122 4.99 -7.28 4.16
CA SER A 122 5.65 -8.57 4.41
C SER A 122 6.81 -8.84 3.46
N GLN A 123 6.68 -8.50 2.18
CA GLN A 123 7.74 -8.70 1.18
C GLN A 123 8.93 -7.77 1.42
N VAL A 124 8.70 -6.52 1.82
CA VAL A 124 9.77 -5.58 2.21
C VAL A 124 10.54 -6.10 3.41
N ASN A 125 9.84 -6.59 4.44
CA ASN A 125 10.50 -7.16 5.62
C ASN A 125 11.27 -8.43 5.27
N ARG A 126 10.69 -9.31 4.46
CA ARG A 126 11.37 -10.53 3.98
C ARG A 126 12.64 -10.19 3.20
N LEU A 127 12.56 -9.22 2.29
CA LEU A 127 13.72 -8.73 1.54
C LEU A 127 14.82 -8.22 2.47
N ARG A 128 14.47 -7.41 3.47
CA ARG A 128 15.42 -6.90 4.47
C ARG A 128 16.13 -8.04 5.20
N SER A 129 15.37 -9.01 5.73
CA SER A 129 15.95 -10.16 6.43
C SER A 129 16.86 -11.00 5.54
N MET A 130 16.45 -11.27 4.29
CA MET A 130 17.27 -12.04 3.35
C MET A 130 18.56 -11.31 2.96
N SER A 131 18.50 -9.99 2.75
CA SER A 131 19.68 -9.18 2.47
C SER A 131 20.62 -9.07 3.67
N GLN A 132 20.10 -9.02 4.91
CA GLN A 132 20.91 -9.08 6.12
C GLN A 132 21.68 -10.40 6.22
N LEU A 133 21.00 -11.53 6.01
CA LEU A 133 21.64 -12.85 6.01
C LEU A 133 22.75 -12.95 4.95
N LEU A 134 22.55 -12.37 3.76
CA LEU A 134 23.59 -12.28 2.74
C LEU A 134 24.76 -11.38 3.21
N GLY A 135 24.45 -10.26 3.85
CA GLY A 135 25.44 -9.32 4.40
C GLY A 135 26.33 -9.89 5.50
N GLU A 136 25.83 -10.88 6.25
CA GLU A 136 26.54 -11.54 7.34
C GLU A 136 27.50 -12.65 6.87
N LEU A 137 27.41 -13.08 5.60
CA LEU A 137 28.28 -14.15 5.08
C LEU A 137 29.74 -13.69 5.00
N PRO A 138 30.68 -14.38 5.69
CA PRO A 138 32.09 -14.04 5.65
C PRO A 138 32.71 -14.39 4.28
N ASP A 139 33.88 -13.82 3.98
CA ASP A 139 34.62 -14.14 2.73
C ASP A 139 35.11 -15.60 2.66
N SER A 140 35.17 -16.28 3.82
CA SER A 140 35.48 -17.70 3.91
C SER A 140 34.29 -18.62 3.57
N ALA A 141 33.08 -18.08 3.38
CA ALA A 141 31.91 -18.88 3.01
C ALA A 141 32.08 -19.49 1.61
N HIS A 142 31.42 -20.63 1.37
CA HIS A 142 31.49 -21.29 0.07
C HIS A 142 30.89 -20.39 -1.02
N LYS A 143 31.61 -20.24 -2.15
CA LYS A 143 31.16 -19.41 -3.28
C LYS A 143 29.76 -19.79 -3.78
N ASP A 144 29.44 -21.08 -3.77
CA ASP A 144 28.13 -21.60 -4.18
C ASP A 144 27.02 -21.13 -3.22
N GLU A 145 27.30 -21.08 -1.91
CA GLU A 145 26.37 -20.57 -0.91
C GLU A 145 26.11 -19.08 -1.10
N ILE A 146 27.17 -18.28 -1.28
CA ILE A 146 27.05 -16.84 -1.55
C ILE A 146 26.22 -16.60 -2.82
N THR A 147 26.51 -17.34 -3.88
CA THR A 147 25.82 -17.22 -5.17
C THR A 147 24.35 -17.61 -5.06
N GLN A 148 24.04 -18.70 -4.35
CA GLN A 148 22.67 -19.14 -4.13
C GLN A 148 21.88 -18.13 -3.30
N LYS A 149 22.46 -17.60 -2.22
CA LYS A 149 21.83 -16.59 -1.36
C LYS A 149 21.62 -15.28 -2.11
N LEU A 150 22.59 -14.84 -2.91
CA LEU A 150 22.43 -13.69 -3.79
C LEU A 150 21.29 -13.88 -4.78
N LYS A 151 21.22 -15.03 -5.47
CA LYS A 151 20.13 -15.34 -6.40
C LYS A 151 18.76 -15.26 -5.73
N LEU A 152 18.63 -15.83 -4.53
CA LEU A 152 17.39 -15.76 -3.74
C LEU A 152 17.00 -14.32 -3.42
N VAL A 153 17.97 -13.48 -3.03
CA VAL A 153 17.71 -12.06 -2.77
C VAL A 153 17.30 -11.31 -4.03
N LEU A 154 17.96 -11.55 -5.17
CA LEU A 154 17.59 -10.92 -6.45
C LEU A 154 16.15 -11.27 -6.86
N THR A 155 15.76 -12.54 -6.73
CA THR A 155 14.37 -12.97 -6.95
C THR A 155 13.41 -12.27 -5.97
N GLN A 156 13.82 -12.13 -4.71
CA GLN A 156 13.01 -11.44 -3.70
C GLN A 156 12.87 -9.93 -4.01
N ILE A 157 13.89 -9.27 -4.56
CA ILE A 157 13.81 -7.86 -5.01
C ILE A 157 12.74 -7.72 -6.09
N GLN A 158 12.77 -8.59 -7.10
CA GLN A 158 11.81 -8.56 -8.21
C GLN A 158 10.36 -8.78 -7.71
N GLU A 159 10.17 -9.73 -6.81
CA GLU A 159 8.85 -10.00 -6.22
C GLU A 159 8.37 -8.82 -5.35
N THR A 160 9.27 -8.23 -4.58
CA THR A 160 8.96 -7.07 -3.74
C THR A 160 8.58 -5.85 -4.60
N GLU A 161 9.30 -5.60 -5.70
CA GLU A 161 8.98 -4.56 -6.68
C GLU A 161 7.56 -4.74 -7.25
N ARG A 162 7.22 -5.97 -7.67
CA ARG A 162 5.90 -6.31 -8.23
C ARG A 162 4.79 -6.01 -7.23
N VAL A 163 4.91 -6.53 -6.01
CA VAL A 163 3.87 -6.41 -4.98
C VAL A 163 3.69 -4.97 -4.52
N ILE A 164 4.77 -4.20 -4.38
CA ILE A 164 4.67 -2.76 -4.08
C ILE A 164 4.00 -2.00 -5.22
N GLY A 165 4.32 -2.32 -6.47
CA GLY A 165 3.65 -1.73 -7.64
C GLY A 165 2.14 -2.01 -7.63
N GLU A 166 1.73 -3.22 -7.28
CA GLU A 166 0.32 -3.60 -7.15
C GLU A 166 -0.39 -2.86 -6.01
N ALA A 167 0.27 -2.68 -4.87
CA ALA A 167 -0.24 -1.92 -3.74
C ALA A 167 -0.37 -0.43 -4.09
N TYR A 168 0.64 0.15 -4.73
CA TYR A 168 0.65 1.53 -5.19
C TYR A 168 -0.49 1.81 -6.17
N GLN A 169 -0.69 0.94 -7.17
CA GLN A 169 -1.80 1.07 -8.11
C GLN A 169 -3.17 0.95 -7.44
N ALA A 170 -3.30 0.07 -6.45
CA ALA A 170 -4.55 -0.10 -5.71
C ALA A 170 -4.89 1.17 -4.90
N LEU A 171 -3.89 1.74 -4.22
CA LEU A 171 -4.01 3.03 -3.52
C LEU A 171 -4.33 4.19 -4.48
N LEU A 172 -3.69 4.25 -5.64
CA LEU A 172 -4.00 5.26 -6.66
C LEU A 172 -5.45 5.16 -7.13
N LYS A 173 -5.96 3.96 -7.35
CA LYS A 173 -7.36 3.75 -7.74
C LYS A 173 -8.30 4.22 -6.64
N GLU A 174 -8.05 3.86 -5.39
CA GLU A 174 -8.91 4.22 -4.26
C GLU A 174 -8.85 5.73 -3.93
N GLY A 175 -7.66 6.34 -4.04
CA GLY A 175 -7.43 7.77 -3.87
C GLY A 175 -7.97 8.65 -5.02
N ARG A 176 -7.99 8.13 -6.26
CA ARG A 176 -8.53 8.83 -7.45
C ARG A 176 -10.03 8.61 -7.68
N ALA A 177 -10.59 7.44 -7.34
CA ALA A 177 -11.99 7.10 -7.63
C ALA A 177 -13.01 8.08 -7.00
N SER A 178 -12.64 8.81 -5.95
CA SER A 178 -13.49 9.84 -5.35
C SER A 178 -13.42 11.22 -6.02
N ALA A 179 -12.54 11.43 -7.01
CA ALA A 179 -12.45 12.70 -7.75
C ALA A 179 -13.51 12.82 -8.87
N ARG A 180 -14.07 11.70 -9.35
CA ARG A 180 -15.08 11.69 -10.43
C ARG A 180 -16.49 12.17 -10.03
N PHE A 181 -16.69 12.64 -8.79
CA PHE A 181 -17.95 13.27 -8.35
C PHE A 181 -17.96 14.79 -8.48
N ARG A 182 -17.03 15.39 -9.24
CA ARG A 182 -17.01 16.85 -9.51
C ARG A 182 -16.97 17.23 -10.99
N GLN A 183 -17.44 16.35 -11.86
CA GLN A 183 -17.87 16.72 -13.20
C GLN A 183 -19.35 16.37 -13.31
N GLN A 184 -20.21 17.29 -12.87
CA GLN A 184 -21.55 17.37 -13.43
C GLN A 184 -21.39 17.84 -14.88
N PRO A 185 -21.89 17.09 -15.89
CA PRO A 185 -22.13 17.64 -17.20
C PRO A 185 -23.44 18.43 -17.10
N GLY A 186 -23.37 19.76 -17.19
CA GLY A 186 -24.58 20.56 -17.13
C GLY A 186 -24.36 22.04 -16.92
N SER A 187 -23.94 22.74 -17.97
CA SER A 187 -24.43 24.08 -18.25
C SER A 187 -24.42 24.26 -19.76
N ILE A 188 -25.62 24.15 -20.32
CA ILE A 188 -26.01 24.69 -21.63
C ILE A 188 -25.76 26.20 -21.61
#